data_AF-A0A7W0UQJ8-F1
#
_entry.id   AF-A0A7W0UQJ8-F1
#
_cell.length_a   1.000
_cell.length_b   1.000
_cell.length_c   1.000
_cell.angle_alpha   90.00
_cell.angle_beta   90.00
_cell.angle_gamma   90.00
#
_symmetry.space_group_name_H-M   'P 1'
#
loop_
_entity.id
_entity.type
_entity.pdbx_description
1 polymer ?
#
loop_
_entity_poly.entity_id
_entity_poly.type
_entity_poly.pdbx_seq_one_letter_code
_entity_poly.pdbx_strand_id
1 'polypeptide(L)'
;MTDRPNARELAAAVHEFLETEILPALDDQRMRFRTRVAMNALSIVERESPPPAPVDPDEIELAHRIRAGDVRDGDLEALSARVREKLLVASPGYLERCE
;
A
#
# COMPACT_ATOMS: atom_id res chain seq x y z
N MET A 1 -3.24 -0.17 12.43
CA MET A 1 -2.48 -0.02 11.19
C MET A 1 -3.32 -0.59 10.07
N THR A 2 -3.63 0.22 9.07
CA THR A 2 -4.28 -0.26 7.84
C THR A 2 -3.30 -1.19 7.13
N ASP A 3 -3.76 -2.38 6.74
CA ASP A 3 -2.93 -3.45 6.14
C ASP A 3 -2.45 -3.09 4.71
N ARG A 4 -3.07 -2.07 4.11
CA ARG A 4 -2.73 -1.57 2.77
C ARG A 4 -2.01 -0.22 2.88
N PRO A 5 -0.79 -0.09 2.31
CA PRO A 5 -0.11 1.19 2.27
C PRO A 5 -0.90 2.15 1.38
N ASN A 6 -1.15 3.35 1.89
CA ASN A 6 -1.79 4.41 1.12
C ASN A 6 -0.78 5.11 0.19
N ALA A 7 -1.27 5.91 -0.76
CA ALA A 7 -0.41 6.57 -1.75
C ALA A 7 0.67 7.47 -1.11
N ARG A 8 0.34 8.13 0.01
CA ARG A 8 1.30 8.94 0.77
C ARG A 8 2.39 8.09 1.42
N GLU A 9 2.01 6.96 2.03
CA GLU A 9 2.98 6.03 2.63
C GLU A 9 3.91 5.42 1.58
N LEU A 10 3.37 5.05 0.41
CA LEU A 10 4.17 4.55 -0.71
C LEU A 10 5.13 5.61 -1.24
N ALA A 11 4.64 6.85 -1.45
CA ALA A 11 5.48 7.94 -1.92
C ALA A 11 6.61 8.28 -0.94
N ALA A 12 6.30 8.32 0.37
CA ALA A 12 7.28 8.54 1.42
C ALA A 12 8.33 7.43 1.47
N ALA A 13 7.92 6.16 1.38
CA ALA A 13 8.85 5.02 1.39
C ALA A 13 9.79 5.04 0.17
N VAL A 14 9.28 5.38 -1.01
CA VAL A 14 10.11 5.51 -2.22
C VAL A 14 11.02 6.74 -2.11
N HIS A 15 10.53 7.86 -1.58
CA HIS A 15 11.34 9.06 -1.36
C HIS A 15 12.54 8.75 -0.44
N GLU A 16 12.28 8.13 0.71
CA GLU A 16 13.31 7.72 1.66
C GLU A 16 14.33 6.77 1.02
N PHE A 17 13.88 5.76 0.28
CA PHE A 17 14.77 4.86 -0.45
C PHE A 17 15.65 5.60 -1.48
N LEU A 18 15.06 6.52 -2.25
CA LEU A 18 15.81 7.32 -3.21
C LEU A 18 16.85 8.22 -2.52
N GLU A 19 16.51 8.78 -1.37
CA GLU A 19 17.39 9.66 -0.59
C GLU A 19 18.56 8.92 0.05
N THR A 20 18.28 7.77 0.67
CA THR A 20 19.21 7.07 1.55
C THR A 20 20.07 6.05 0.81
N GLU A 21 19.52 5.35 -0.17
CA GLU A 21 20.21 4.27 -0.88
C GLU A 21 20.68 4.71 -2.27
N ILE A 22 19.81 5.36 -3.04
CA ILE A 22 20.10 5.66 -4.44
C ILE A 22 20.95 6.91 -4.61
N LEU A 23 20.54 8.05 -4.04
CA LEU A 23 21.21 9.32 -4.27
C LEU A 23 22.70 9.30 -3.84
N PRO A 24 23.11 8.63 -2.75
CA PRO A 24 24.53 8.53 -2.38
C PRO A 24 25.34 7.66 -3.34
N ALA A 25 24.73 6.64 -3.95
CA ALA A 25 25.38 5.70 -4.87
C ALA A 25 25.57 6.23 -6.30
N LEU A 26 25.06 7.42 -6.62
CA LEU A 26 25.13 8.01 -7.97
C LEU A 26 26.33 8.96 -8.14
N ASP A 27 27.25 8.62 -9.03
CA ASP A 27 28.40 9.48 -9.38
C ASP A 27 28.08 10.54 -10.44
N ASP A 28 27.17 10.24 -11.37
CA ASP A 28 26.81 11.14 -12.47
C ASP A 28 25.91 12.31 -12.02
N GLN A 29 26.37 13.54 -12.24
CA GLN A 29 25.66 14.75 -11.81
C GLN A 29 24.26 14.88 -12.43
N ARG A 30 24.09 14.47 -13.70
CA ARG A 30 22.79 14.55 -14.38
C ARG A 30 21.81 13.56 -13.76
N MET A 31 22.27 12.36 -13.39
CA MET A 31 21.44 11.37 -12.70
C MET A 31 21.07 11.84 -11.30
N ARG A 32 22.02 12.38 -10.53
CA ARG A 32 21.74 12.98 -9.21
C ARG A 32 20.67 14.06 -9.28
N PHE A 33 20.71 14.93 -10.30
CA PHE A 33 19.69 15.94 -10.53
C PHE A 33 18.31 15.32 -10.80
N ARG A 34 18.23 14.33 -11.70
CA ARG A 34 16.97 13.64 -12.02
C ARG A 34 16.37 12.92 -10.81
N THR A 35 17.20 12.29 -9.98
CA THR A 35 16.75 11.65 -8.74
C THR A 35 16.12 12.66 -7.79
N ARG A 36 16.74 13.85 -7.61
CA ARG A 36 16.15 14.93 -6.81
C ARG A 36 14.83 15.45 -7.39
N VAL A 37 14.70 15.53 -8.72
CA VAL A 37 13.44 15.90 -9.37
C VAL A 37 12.36 14.85 -9.08
N ALA A 38 12.69 13.57 -9.14
CA ALA A 38 11.77 12.49 -8.79
C ALA A 38 11.34 12.56 -7.32
N MET A 39 12.29 12.76 -6.41
CA MET A 39 12.01 12.97 -4.98
C MET A 39 11.07 14.16 -4.75
N ASN A 40 11.33 15.31 -5.38
CA ASN A 40 10.42 16.46 -5.29
C ASN A 40 9.01 16.15 -5.78
N ALA A 41 8.87 15.37 -6.87
CA ALA A 41 7.57 14.94 -7.36
C ALA A 41 6.86 14.00 -6.34
N LEU A 42 7.60 13.10 -5.69
CA LEU A 42 7.07 12.25 -4.62
C LEU A 42 6.60 13.09 -3.43
N SER A 43 7.35 14.11 -3.01
CA SER A 43 6.91 15.02 -1.93
C SER A 43 5.63 15.79 -2.28
N ILE A 44 5.39 16.09 -3.57
CA ILE A 44 4.09 16.64 -4.01
C ILE A 44 3.01 15.58 -3.85
N VAL A 45 3.24 14.34 -4.33
CA VAL A 45 2.27 13.24 -4.16
C VAL A 45 1.93 13.03 -2.68
N GLU A 46 2.92 13.04 -1.78
CA GLU A 46 2.69 12.90 -0.34
C GLU A 46 1.78 13.99 0.24
N ARG A 47 1.99 15.24 -0.18
CA ARG A 47 1.22 16.40 0.30
C ARG A 47 -0.21 16.41 -0.25
N GLU A 48 -0.38 16.07 -1.52
CA GLU A 48 -1.68 16.12 -2.21
C GLU A 48 -2.49 14.82 -2.05
N SER A 49 -1.88 13.75 -1.51
CA SER A 49 -2.57 12.49 -1.27
C SER A 49 -3.67 12.65 -0.23
N PRO A 50 -4.86 12.07 -0.46
CA PRO A 50 -5.94 12.10 0.51
C PRO A 50 -5.51 11.36 1.79
N PRO A 51 -6.12 11.70 2.95
CA PRO A 51 -5.91 10.93 4.17
C PRO A 51 -6.28 9.46 3.93
N PRO A 52 -5.64 8.52 4.63
CA PRO A 52 -6.01 7.11 4.55
C PRO A 52 -7.50 6.95 4.83
N ALA A 53 -8.14 6.08 4.06
CA ALA A 53 -9.53 5.72 4.29
C ALA A 53 -9.68 5.21 5.73
N PRO A 54 -10.77 5.57 6.43
CA PRO A 54 -11.05 5.04 7.75
C PRO A 54 -11.12 3.52 7.69
N VAL A 55 -10.65 2.86 8.76
CA VAL A 55 -10.77 1.41 8.88
C VAL A 55 -12.26 1.07 8.93
N ASP A 56 -12.65 0.12 8.10
CA ASP A 56 -14.03 -0.34 8.05
C ASP A 56 -14.39 -1.11 9.33
N PRO A 57 -15.37 -0.63 10.11
CA PRO A 57 -15.82 -1.31 11.33
C PRO A 57 -16.26 -2.75 11.06
N ASP A 58 -16.87 -3.01 9.90
CA ASP A 58 -17.37 -4.34 9.56
C ASP A 58 -16.21 -5.32 9.33
N GLU A 59 -15.08 -4.84 8.78
CA GLU A 59 -13.86 -5.65 8.64
C GLU A 59 -13.24 -5.99 10.00
N ILE A 60 -13.24 -5.02 10.93
CA ILE A 60 -12.75 -5.24 12.29
C ILE A 60 -13.62 -6.29 12.99
N GLU A 61 -14.94 -6.16 12.90
CA GLU A 61 -15.88 -7.08 13.52
C GLU A 61 -15.75 -8.49 12.92
N LEU A 62 -15.72 -8.61 11.59
CA LEU A 62 -15.53 -9.88 10.89
C LEU A 62 -14.23 -10.57 11.35
N ALA A 63 -13.12 -9.83 11.36
CA ALA A 63 -11.83 -10.38 11.80
C ALA A 63 -11.85 -10.80 13.28
N HIS A 64 -12.57 -10.06 14.13
CA HIS A 64 -12.74 -10.42 15.54
C HIS A 64 -13.56 -11.71 15.70
N ARG A 65 -14.70 -11.83 15.01
CA ARG A 65 -15.55 -13.04 15.06
C ARG A 65 -14.80 -14.28 14.58
N ILE A 66 -14.14 -14.20 13.42
CA ILE A 66 -13.34 -15.30 12.87
C ILE A 66 -12.26 -15.75 13.86
N ARG A 67 -11.52 -14.81 14.48
CA ARG A 67 -10.49 -15.14 15.49
C ARG A 67 -11.06 -15.74 16.77
N ALA A 68 -12.29 -15.38 17.13
CA ALA A 68 -13.01 -15.96 18.28
C ALA A 68 -13.62 -17.34 17.97
N GLY A 69 -13.56 -17.81 16.72
CA GLY A 69 -14.15 -19.07 16.28
C GLY A 69 -15.64 -19.00 15.94
N ASP A 70 -16.26 -17.80 15.96
CA ASP A 70 -17.63 -17.57 15.48
C ASP A 70 -17.62 -17.36 13.96
N VAL A 71 -17.34 -18.43 13.22
CA VAL A 71 -17.34 -18.43 11.75
C VAL A 71 -18.75 -18.78 11.26
N ARG A 72 -19.35 -17.86 10.48
CA ARG A 72 -20.70 -18.00 9.93
C ARG A 72 -20.66 -18.38 8.46
N ASP A 73 -21.77 -18.92 7.98
CA ASP A 73 -21.97 -19.15 6.55
C ASP A 73 -21.83 -17.84 5.78
N GLY A 74 -21.00 -17.84 4.73
CA GLY A 74 -20.68 -16.65 3.93
C GLY A 74 -19.48 -15.82 4.39
N ASP A 75 -18.95 -16.03 5.60
CA ASP A 75 -17.78 -15.27 6.09
C ASP A 75 -16.54 -15.51 5.22
N LEU A 76 -16.36 -16.73 4.68
CA LEU A 76 -15.27 -17.04 3.74
C LEU A 76 -15.40 -16.27 2.43
N GLU A 77 -16.61 -16.13 1.90
CA GLU A 77 -16.87 -15.39 0.66
C GLU A 77 -16.63 -13.89 0.88
N ALA A 78 -17.14 -13.35 2.00
CA ALA A 78 -16.90 -11.97 2.40
C ALA A 78 -15.41 -11.66 2.57
N LEU A 79 -14.66 -12.55 3.26
CA LEU A 79 -13.22 -12.41 3.44
C LEU A 79 -12.48 -12.52 2.10
N SER A 80 -12.86 -13.46 1.24
CA SER A 80 -12.26 -13.66 -0.08
C SER A 80 -12.45 -12.44 -0.98
N ALA A 81 -13.65 -11.86 -1.00
CA ALA A 81 -13.95 -10.63 -1.74
C ALA A 81 -13.07 -9.45 -1.27
N ARG A 82 -12.90 -9.32 0.06
CA ARG A 82 -12.05 -8.30 0.67
C ARG A 82 -10.58 -8.47 0.31
N VAL A 83 -10.06 -9.70 0.38
CA VAL A 83 -8.69 -10.01 -0.01
C VAL A 83 -8.47 -9.74 -1.50
N ARG A 84 -9.45 -10.06 -2.35
CA ARG A 84 -9.39 -9.75 -3.79
C ARG A 84 -9.27 -8.25 -4.04
N GLU A 85 -10.06 -7.43 -3.35
CA GLU A 85 -9.96 -5.96 -3.42
C GLU A 85 -8.57 -5.45 -2.99
N LYS A 86 -8.00 -6.03 -1.93
CA LYS A 86 -6.63 -5.68 -1.47
C LYS A 86 -5.58 -6.08 -2.51
N LEU A 87 -5.70 -7.27 -3.10
CA LEU A 87 -4.75 -7.77 -4.11
C LEU A 87 -4.81 -6.97 -5.41
N LEU A 88 -5.99 -6.49 -5.83
CA LEU A 88 -6.14 -5.63 -7.01
C LEU A 88 -5.25 -4.38 -6.96
N VAL A 89 -4.81 -3.96 -5.77
CA VAL A 89 -3.92 -2.81 -5.64
C VAL A 89 -2.51 -3.20 -5.25
N ALA A 90 -2.35 -4.10 -4.28
CA ALA A 90 -1.02 -4.46 -3.81
C ALA A 90 -0.26 -5.35 -4.81
N SER A 91 -0.95 -6.30 -5.45
CA SER A 91 -0.31 -7.29 -6.32
C SER A 91 -1.32 -7.98 -7.27
N PRO A 92 -1.76 -7.30 -8.34
CA PRO A 92 -2.82 -7.80 -9.23
C PRO A 92 -2.54 -9.19 -9.81
N GLY A 93 -1.28 -9.51 -10.12
CA GLY A 93 -0.87 -10.79 -10.71
C GLY A 93 -1.09 -12.02 -9.81
N TYR A 94 -1.41 -11.85 -8.53
CA TYR A 94 -1.83 -12.99 -7.70
C TYR A 94 -3.27 -13.45 -8.00
N LEU A 95 -4.11 -12.59 -8.58
CA LEU A 95 -5.48 -12.95 -8.94
C LEU A 95 -5.52 -13.89 -10.14
N GLU A 96 -4.59 -13.73 -11.08
CA GLU A 96 -4.44 -14.56 -12.27
C GLU A 96 -3.97 -16.00 -11.94
N ARG A 97 -3.42 -16.21 -10.75
CA ARG A 97 -2.89 -17.51 -10.30
C ARG A 97 -3.86 -18.34 -9.47
N CYS A 98 -4.96 -17.73 -9.03
CA CYS A 98 -5.98 -18.39 -8.21
C CYS A 98 -7.22 -18.79 -9.04
N GLU A 99 -7.19 -18.56 -10.35
CA GLU A 99 -8.13 -19.12 -11.34
C GLU A 99 -7.64 -20.48 -11.84
#